data_AF-A0A6J5GN00-F1
#
_entry.id   AF-A0A6J5GN00-F1
#
_cell.length_a   1.000
_cell.length_b   1.000
_cell.length_c   1.000
_cell.angle_alpha   90.00
_cell.angle_beta   90.00
_cell.angle_gamma   90.00
#
_symmetry.space_group_name_H-M   'P 1'
#
loop_
_entity.id
_entity.type
_entity.pdbx_description
1 polymer ?
#
loop_
_entity_poly.entity_id
_entity_poly.type
_entity_poly.pdbx_seq_one_letter_code
_entity_poly.pdbx_strand_id
1 'polypeptide(L)'
;MTQAPLSRALSVAIADDHPMIRLAIKDVLGPLRLQEVAMCQSGNELLEALERQRFDLVVTDFSMEREQGNDDGLRMIQRIRSRFPQMPIVVFTMLTNPGLLACIQAEGVGGIVGKAEDPEILRRICLDALSESGGTHLSEAIANRIASAGGRPGASTRLLSPKELEVVRMFASGDSLTKIAAGFHRSLATVAAQKRSAMLKLNIANNADLIAYARENGLA
;
A
#
# COMPACT_ATOMS: atom_id res chain seq x y z
N MET A 1 9.10 26.97 -4.91
CA MET A 1 10.32 26.42 -5.56
C MET A 1 9.85 25.47 -6.63
N THR A 2 9.99 25.84 -7.90
CA THR A 2 9.54 25.05 -9.05
C THR A 2 10.62 24.00 -9.33
N GLN A 3 10.37 22.73 -9.02
CA GLN A 3 11.30 21.65 -9.37
C GLN A 3 11.48 21.62 -10.89
N ALA A 4 12.71 21.36 -11.34
CA ALA A 4 13.08 21.35 -12.76
C ALA A 4 12.26 20.29 -13.52
N PRO A 5 11.83 20.58 -14.77
CA PRO A 5 11.11 19.60 -15.57
C PRO A 5 11.99 18.39 -15.85
N LEU A 6 11.40 17.20 -15.75
CA LEU A 6 12.08 15.95 -16.10
C LEU A 6 12.54 15.99 -17.56
N SER A 7 13.77 15.55 -17.80
CA SER A 7 14.46 15.66 -19.09
C SER A 7 13.93 14.70 -20.16
N ARG A 8 13.19 13.65 -19.77
CA ARG A 8 12.54 12.70 -20.68
C ARG A 8 11.09 12.44 -20.28
N ALA A 9 10.31 11.97 -21.26
CA ALA A 9 8.93 11.55 -21.02
C ALA A 9 8.91 10.28 -20.14
N LEU A 10 7.88 10.17 -19.29
CA LEU A 10 7.79 9.15 -18.24
C LEU A 10 6.84 8.01 -18.64
N SER A 11 7.27 6.77 -18.40
CA SER A 11 6.40 5.60 -18.44
C SER A 11 5.95 5.23 -17.02
N VAL A 12 4.65 5.25 -16.74
CA VAL A 12 4.10 5.02 -15.39
C VAL A 12 3.11 3.86 -15.38
N ALA A 13 3.21 2.99 -14.38
CA ALA A 13 2.16 2.01 -14.10
C ALA A 13 1.33 2.49 -12.90
N ILE A 14 0.01 2.55 -13.08
CA ILE A 14 -0.96 2.97 -12.07
C ILE A 14 -1.82 1.76 -11.73
N ALA A 15 -1.85 1.38 -10.46
CA ALA A 15 -2.66 0.26 -9.98
C ALA A 15 -3.59 0.70 -8.85
N ASP A 16 -4.88 0.49 -9.05
CA ASP A 16 -5.95 0.75 -8.08
C ASP A 16 -7.16 -0.04 -8.54
N ASP A 17 -8.00 -0.58 -7.66
CA ASP A 17 -9.23 -1.28 -8.05
C ASP A 17 -10.34 -0.29 -8.47
N HIS A 18 -10.27 0.98 -8.07
CA HIS A 18 -11.25 2.01 -8.38
C HIS A 18 -10.91 2.77 -9.69
N PRO A 19 -11.77 2.72 -10.73
CA PRO A 19 -11.49 3.35 -12.02
C PRO A 19 -11.32 4.87 -11.94
N MET A 20 -12.09 5.53 -11.07
CA MET A 20 -12.00 6.98 -10.88
C MET A 20 -10.67 7.39 -10.24
N ILE A 21 -10.13 6.58 -9.33
CA ILE A 21 -8.85 6.86 -8.69
C ILE A 21 -7.71 6.73 -9.71
N ARG A 22 -7.72 5.69 -10.56
CA ARG A 22 -6.72 5.56 -11.63
C ARG A 22 -6.71 6.78 -12.56
N LEU A 23 -7.90 7.26 -12.95
CA LEU A 23 -8.03 8.45 -13.80
C LEU A 23 -7.51 9.72 -13.10
N ALA A 24 -7.82 9.90 -11.81
CA ALA A 24 -7.34 11.02 -11.02
C ALA A 24 -5.81 11.01 -10.89
N ILE A 25 -5.19 9.85 -10.61
CA ILE A 25 -3.73 9.73 -10.55
C ILE A 25 -3.11 10.13 -11.90
N LYS A 26 -3.66 9.63 -13.01
CA LYS A 26 -3.17 9.97 -14.35
C LYS A 26 -3.24 11.48 -14.62
N ASP A 27 -4.33 12.14 -14.23
CA ASP A 27 -4.52 13.58 -14.40
C ASP A 27 -3.50 14.39 -13.59
N VAL A 28 -3.34 14.05 -12.31
CA VAL A 28 -2.37 14.67 -11.38
C VAL A 28 -0.93 14.54 -11.89
N LEU A 29 -0.59 13.42 -12.51
CA LEU A 29 0.74 13.19 -13.09
C LEU A 29 0.88 13.73 -14.53
N GLY A 30 -0.21 14.19 -15.17
CA GLY A 30 -0.22 14.71 -16.53
C GLY A 30 0.85 15.78 -16.81
N PRO A 31 1.09 16.76 -15.91
CA PRO A 31 2.14 17.75 -16.07
C PRO A 31 3.57 17.18 -16.17
N LEU A 32 3.78 15.90 -15.81
CA LEU A 32 5.08 15.23 -15.85
C LEU A 32 5.46 14.65 -17.22
N ARG A 33 4.70 14.96 -18.29
CA ARG A 33 4.92 14.46 -19.67
C ARG A 33 4.92 12.92 -19.74
N LEU A 34 3.79 12.33 -19.37
CA LEU A 34 3.59 10.88 -19.46
C LEU A 34 3.62 10.43 -20.93
N GLN A 35 4.49 9.47 -21.27
CA GLN A 35 4.55 8.81 -22.58
C GLN A 35 3.66 7.58 -22.63
N GLU A 36 3.80 6.71 -21.63
CA GLU A 36 3.05 5.47 -21.51
C GLU A 36 2.44 5.39 -20.12
N VAL A 37 1.16 5.00 -20.06
CA VAL A 37 0.44 4.81 -18.80
C VAL A 37 -0.27 3.48 -18.83
N ALA A 38 0.19 2.52 -18.03
CA ALA A 38 -0.53 1.27 -17.79
C ALA A 38 -1.50 1.46 -16.63
N MET A 39 -2.77 1.13 -16.84
CA MET A 39 -3.85 1.28 -15.86
C MET A 39 -4.30 -0.11 -15.42
N CYS A 40 -3.89 -0.53 -14.24
CA CYS A 40 -4.06 -1.88 -13.72
C CYS A 40 -5.16 -1.88 -12.66
N GLN A 41 -6.08 -2.84 -12.71
CA GLN A 41 -7.18 -2.97 -11.75
C GLN A 41 -6.83 -3.88 -10.57
N SER A 42 -5.69 -4.55 -10.65
CA SER A 42 -5.22 -5.50 -9.64
C SER A 42 -3.70 -5.54 -9.62
N GLY A 43 -3.13 -6.09 -8.53
CA GLY A 43 -1.70 -6.33 -8.47
C GLY A 43 -1.19 -7.40 -9.45
N ASN A 44 -2.03 -8.35 -9.87
CA ASN A 44 -1.70 -9.29 -10.94
C ASN A 44 -1.49 -8.56 -12.27
N GLU A 45 -2.43 -7.71 -12.66
CA GLU A 45 -2.31 -6.88 -13.87
C GLU A 45 -1.08 -5.98 -13.81
N LEU A 46 -0.77 -5.42 -12.64
CA LEU A 46 0.44 -4.62 -12.42
C LEU A 46 1.70 -5.46 -12.66
N LEU A 47 1.80 -6.64 -12.06
CA LEU A 47 2.95 -7.52 -12.24
C LEU A 47 3.10 -7.96 -13.71
N GLU A 48 2.01 -8.30 -14.39
CA GLU A 48 2.04 -8.62 -15.82
C GLU A 48 2.50 -7.43 -16.68
N ALA A 49 2.04 -6.21 -16.36
CA ALA A 49 2.48 -5.02 -17.08
C ALA A 49 3.99 -4.80 -16.91
N LEU A 50 4.51 -4.92 -15.69
CA LEU A 50 5.94 -4.79 -15.37
C LEU A 50 6.81 -5.84 -16.08
N GLU A 51 6.27 -7.03 -16.38
CA GLU A 51 6.96 -8.04 -17.17
C GLU A 51 7.01 -7.72 -18.67
N ARG A 52 5.94 -7.11 -19.21
CA ARG A 52 5.80 -6.82 -20.64
C ARG A 52 6.61 -5.62 -21.09
N GLN A 53 6.77 -4.61 -20.23
CA GLN A 53 7.49 -3.39 -20.58
C GLN A 53 8.18 -2.74 -19.38
N ARG A 54 9.07 -1.78 -19.66
CA ARG A 54 9.77 -1.01 -18.64
C ARG A 54 8.96 0.21 -18.24
N PHE A 55 8.92 0.48 -16.95
CA PHE A 55 8.33 1.69 -16.36
C PHE A 55 9.37 2.41 -15.53
N ASP A 56 9.18 3.72 -15.38
CA ASP A 56 10.00 4.60 -14.55
C ASP A 56 9.43 4.72 -13.14
N LEU A 57 8.12 4.50 -12.97
CA LEU A 57 7.43 4.66 -11.70
C LEU A 57 6.21 3.74 -11.63
N VAL A 58 5.99 3.16 -10.46
CA VAL A 58 4.73 2.53 -10.07
C VAL A 58 4.02 3.42 -9.06
N VAL A 59 2.77 3.77 -9.32
CA VAL A 59 1.84 4.31 -8.32
C VAL A 59 0.79 3.25 -8.04
N THR A 60 0.72 2.76 -6.81
CA THR A 60 -0.14 1.61 -6.49
C THR A 60 -0.92 1.83 -5.20
N ASP A 61 -2.17 1.39 -5.18
CA ASP A 61 -2.88 1.20 -3.92
C ASP A 61 -2.30 0.03 -3.14
N PHE A 62 -2.35 0.12 -1.82
CA PHE A 62 -1.97 -0.98 -0.96
C PHE A 62 -3.04 -2.07 -0.91
N SER A 63 -4.33 -1.72 -1.00
CA SER A 63 -5.44 -2.66 -0.85
C SER A 63 -6.29 -2.66 -2.11
N MET A 64 -6.19 -3.71 -2.92
CA MET A 64 -7.00 -3.85 -4.15
C MET A 64 -7.79 -5.15 -4.07
N GLU A 65 -9.11 -5.06 -3.90
CA GLU A 65 -10.01 -6.23 -3.82
C GLU A 65 -10.88 -6.29 -5.09
N ARG A 66 -11.30 -7.46 -5.62
CA ARG A 66 -12.44 -8.19 -5.04
C ARG A 66 -12.60 -9.65 -5.49
N GLU A 67 -11.94 -10.14 -6.54
CA GLU A 67 -12.39 -11.41 -7.16
C GLU A 67 -11.30 -12.43 -7.53
N GLN A 68 -10.02 -12.05 -7.71
CA GLN A 68 -8.99 -13.00 -8.18
C GLN A 68 -7.60 -12.76 -7.57
N GLY A 69 -7.22 -13.61 -6.61
CA GLY A 69 -5.83 -13.76 -6.14
C GLY A 69 -5.32 -12.70 -5.16
N ASN A 70 -4.39 -13.12 -4.29
CA ASN A 70 -3.84 -12.34 -3.16
C ASN A 70 -2.54 -11.60 -3.51
N ASP A 71 -2.54 -10.82 -4.59
CA ASP A 71 -1.34 -10.10 -5.04
C ASP A 71 -1.45 -8.59 -4.76
N ASP A 72 -1.97 -8.21 -3.59
CA ASP A 72 -1.98 -6.83 -3.08
C ASP A 72 -1.05 -6.65 -1.87
N GLY A 73 -1.06 -5.45 -1.28
CA GLY A 73 -0.41 -5.15 -0.01
C GLY A 73 1.11 -5.38 0.01
N LEU A 74 1.61 -5.81 1.17
CA LEU A 74 3.05 -6.06 1.37
C LEU A 74 3.58 -7.16 0.43
N ARG A 75 2.78 -8.17 0.12
CA ARG A 75 3.20 -9.26 -0.77
C ARG A 75 3.44 -8.76 -2.19
N MET A 76 2.57 -7.90 -2.69
CA MET A 76 2.77 -7.23 -3.98
C MET A 76 4.07 -6.44 -4.00
N ILE A 77 4.28 -5.59 -2.98
CA ILE A 77 5.49 -4.76 -2.87
C ILE A 77 6.75 -5.65 -2.83
N GLN A 78 6.73 -6.71 -2.01
CA GLN A 78 7.84 -7.66 -1.90
C GLN A 78 8.13 -8.39 -3.22
N ARG A 79 7.10 -8.77 -3.97
CA ARG A 79 7.27 -9.39 -5.31
C ARG A 79 7.87 -8.41 -6.31
N ILE A 80 7.37 -7.17 -6.35
CA ILE A 80 7.93 -6.13 -7.22
C ILE A 80 9.40 -5.90 -6.85
N ARG A 81 9.72 -5.77 -5.55
CA ARG A 81 11.10 -5.59 -5.07
C ARG A 81 12.01 -6.77 -5.42
N SER A 82 11.52 -7.99 -5.31
CA SER A 82 12.30 -9.19 -5.66
C SER A 82 12.61 -9.29 -7.15
N ARG A 83 11.73 -8.80 -8.03
CA ARG A 83 11.81 -9.01 -9.48
C ARG A 83 12.30 -7.77 -10.24
N PHE A 84 12.04 -6.59 -9.68
CA PHE A 84 12.35 -5.27 -10.21
C PHE A 84 12.95 -4.40 -9.09
N PRO A 85 14.15 -4.71 -8.57
CA PRO A 85 14.70 -4.11 -7.35
C PRO A 85 14.85 -2.58 -7.42
N GLN A 86 15.10 -2.04 -8.61
CA GLN A 86 15.26 -0.60 -8.84
C GLN A 86 13.96 0.15 -9.15
N MET A 87 12.81 -0.53 -9.24
CA MET A 87 11.54 0.11 -9.58
C MET A 87 11.12 1.09 -8.48
N PRO A 88 10.94 2.39 -8.77
CA PRO A 88 10.34 3.32 -7.82
C PRO A 88 8.87 2.96 -7.60
N ILE A 89 8.48 2.83 -6.33
CA ILE A 89 7.10 2.49 -5.93
C ILE A 89 6.59 3.60 -5.04
N VAL A 90 5.50 4.25 -5.43
CA VAL A 90 4.75 5.17 -4.57
C VAL A 90 3.43 4.51 -4.20
N VAL A 91 3.21 4.36 -2.89
CA VAL A 91 1.97 3.80 -2.35
C VAL A 91 0.98 4.93 -2.12
N PHE A 92 -0.17 4.89 -2.79
CA PHE A 92 -1.26 5.87 -2.66
C PHE A 92 -2.46 5.20 -1.98
N THR A 93 -2.66 5.47 -0.69
CA THR A 93 -3.48 4.58 0.16
C THR A 93 -4.41 5.32 1.13
N MET A 94 -5.48 4.67 1.57
CA MET A 94 -6.35 5.13 2.66
C MET A 94 -5.91 4.63 4.05
N LEU A 95 -4.80 3.88 4.12
CA LEU A 95 -4.30 3.33 5.38
C LEU A 95 -3.95 4.43 6.39
N THR A 96 -4.47 4.27 7.60
CA THR A 96 -4.17 5.18 8.71
C THR A 96 -3.36 4.51 9.83
N ASN A 97 -3.22 3.18 9.81
CA ASN A 97 -2.52 2.41 10.82
C ASN A 97 -0.99 2.65 10.78
N PRO A 98 -0.39 3.25 11.82
CA PRO A 98 1.03 3.57 11.85
C PRO A 98 1.98 2.37 11.69
N GLY A 99 1.62 1.22 12.26
CA GLY A 99 2.44 0.01 12.18
C GLY A 99 2.52 -0.52 10.75
N LEU A 100 1.39 -0.51 10.03
CA LEU A 100 1.37 -0.92 8.63
C LEU A 100 2.12 0.06 7.73
N LEU A 101 1.94 1.37 7.95
CA LEU A 101 2.68 2.41 7.23
C LEU A 101 4.20 2.28 7.46
N ALA A 102 4.63 1.98 8.69
CA ALA A 102 6.03 1.70 9.00
C ALA A 102 6.55 0.42 8.31
N CYS A 103 5.72 -0.63 8.20
CA CYS A 103 6.10 -1.83 7.46
C CYS A 103 6.23 -1.56 5.96
N ILE A 104 5.31 -0.78 5.36
CA ILE A 104 5.41 -0.35 3.96
C ILE A 104 6.70 0.45 3.73
N GLN A 105 7.01 1.39 4.64
CA GLN A 105 8.26 2.16 4.59
C GLN A 105 9.49 1.23 4.67
N ALA A 106 9.46 0.21 5.52
CA ALA A 106 10.56 -0.74 5.67
C ALA A 106 10.84 -1.60 4.42
N GLU A 107 9.87 -1.76 3.51
CA GLU A 107 10.05 -2.42 2.21
C GLU A 107 10.81 -1.53 1.18
N GLY A 108 11.22 -0.32 1.58
CA GLY A 108 12.00 0.58 0.73
C GLY A 108 11.21 1.12 -0.45
N VAL A 109 9.92 1.40 -0.27
CA VAL A 109 9.13 2.12 -1.29
C VAL A 109 9.70 3.53 -1.50
N GLY A 110 9.55 4.06 -2.71
CA GLY A 110 9.98 5.43 -3.05
C GLY A 110 9.11 6.49 -2.37
N GLY A 111 7.86 6.18 -2.06
CA GLY A 111 7.07 7.06 -1.20
C GLY A 111 5.72 6.50 -0.74
N ILE A 112 5.10 7.20 0.20
CA ILE A 112 3.77 6.89 0.74
C ILE A 112 2.96 8.18 0.87
N VAL A 113 1.75 8.17 0.29
CA VAL A 113 0.81 9.30 0.28
C VAL A 113 -0.60 8.81 0.59
N GLY A 114 -1.34 9.57 1.40
CA GLY A 114 -2.74 9.33 1.70
C GLY A 114 -3.67 9.77 0.56
N LYS A 115 -4.70 8.98 0.21
CA LYS A 115 -5.70 9.37 -0.82
C LYS A 115 -6.60 10.54 -0.40
N ALA A 116 -6.66 10.85 0.89
CA ALA A 116 -7.40 12.00 1.43
C ALA A 116 -6.59 13.31 1.45
N GLU A 117 -5.33 13.28 1.00
CA GLU A 117 -4.46 14.45 0.96
C GLU A 117 -4.61 15.25 -0.35
N ASP A 118 -4.03 16.45 -0.37
CA ASP A 118 -3.98 17.28 -1.57
C ASP A 118 -3.30 16.51 -2.73
N PRO A 119 -3.93 16.40 -3.92
CA PRO A 119 -3.36 15.69 -5.06
C PRO A 119 -1.96 16.17 -5.48
N GLU A 120 -1.61 17.44 -5.23
CA GLU A 120 -0.27 17.96 -5.51
C GLU A 120 0.83 17.30 -4.66
N ILE A 121 0.47 16.78 -3.47
CA ILE A 121 1.39 16.01 -2.62
C ILE A 121 1.78 14.70 -3.32
N LEU A 122 0.83 14.02 -3.98
CA LEU A 122 1.11 12.81 -4.76
C LEU A 122 2.12 13.13 -5.87
N ARG A 123 1.89 14.19 -6.64
CA ARG A 123 2.79 14.60 -7.73
C ARG A 123 4.20 14.89 -7.23
N ARG A 124 4.33 15.63 -6.12
CA ARG A 124 5.63 15.94 -5.49
C ARG A 124 6.35 14.67 -5.05
N ILE A 125 5.67 13.77 -4.33
CA ILE A 125 6.27 12.53 -3.84
C ILE A 125 6.68 11.60 -5.00
N CYS A 126 5.93 11.59 -6.10
CA CYS A 126 6.32 10.88 -7.32
C CYS A 126 7.60 11.46 -7.95
N LEU A 127 7.75 12.78 -7.98
CA LEU A 127 8.99 13.43 -8.45
C LEU A 127 10.18 13.11 -7.54
N ASP A 128 9.99 13.17 -6.23
CA ASP A 128 11.04 12.89 -5.27
C ASP A 128 11.46 11.40 -5.37
N ALA A 129 10.52 10.47 -5.53
CA ALA A 129 10.79 9.05 -5.74
C ALA A 129 11.55 8.73 -7.04
N LEU A 130 11.47 9.62 -8.05
CA LEU A 130 12.22 9.52 -9.30
C LEU A 130 13.64 10.13 -9.20
N SER A 131 13.93 10.84 -8.11
CA SER A 131 15.23 11.50 -7.91
C SER A 131 16.28 10.52 -7.37
N GLU A 132 17.56 10.78 -7.64
CA GLU A 132 18.69 9.98 -7.12
C GLU A 132 18.89 10.11 -5.60
N SER A 133 18.02 10.86 -4.91
CA SER A 133 18.14 11.18 -3.49
C SER A 133 18.07 9.93 -2.59
N GLY A 134 17.47 8.85 -3.09
CA GLY A 134 17.27 7.61 -2.36
C GLY A 134 16.34 7.75 -1.16
N GLY A 135 15.93 6.61 -0.58
CA GLY A 135 15.05 6.57 0.58
C GLY A 135 13.55 6.70 0.25
N THR A 136 12.75 6.68 1.31
CA THR A 136 11.28 6.76 1.21
C THR A 136 10.80 8.17 1.50
N HIS A 137 10.08 8.76 0.55
CA HIS A 137 9.48 10.08 0.69
C HIS A 137 8.05 9.96 1.25
N LEU A 138 7.80 10.61 2.39
CA LEU A 138 6.52 10.56 3.07
C LEU A 138 5.83 11.92 2.98
N SER A 139 4.51 11.92 2.81
CA SER A 139 3.73 13.11 3.15
C SER A 139 3.85 13.42 4.64
N GLU A 140 3.66 14.68 5.01
CA GLU A 140 3.73 15.10 6.41
C GLU A 140 2.70 14.36 7.28
N ALA A 141 1.50 14.13 6.75
CA ALA A 141 0.46 13.38 7.44
C ALA A 141 0.89 11.93 7.72
N ILE A 142 1.50 11.25 6.74
CA ILE A 142 1.98 9.88 6.91
C ILE A 142 3.18 9.83 7.87
N ALA A 143 4.13 10.75 7.73
CA ALA A 143 5.28 10.85 8.63
C ALA A 143 4.85 11.03 10.10
N ASN A 144 3.90 11.93 10.35
CA ASN A 144 3.34 12.18 11.68
C ASN A 144 2.63 10.95 12.25
N ARG A 145 1.87 10.21 11.41
CA ARG A 145 1.24 8.95 11.83
C ARG A 145 2.27 7.92 12.27
N ILE A 146 3.32 7.71 11.48
CA ILE A 146 4.40 6.77 11.80
C ILE A 146 5.13 7.21 13.09
N ALA A 147 5.49 8.49 13.20
CA ALA A 147 6.18 9.01 14.38
C ALA A 147 5.35 8.90 15.67
N SER A 148 4.03 9.09 15.58
CA SER A 148 3.11 8.97 16.73
C SER A 148 3.09 7.56 17.35
N ALA A 149 3.49 6.53 16.60
CA ALA A 149 3.64 5.17 17.12
C ALA A 149 4.96 4.95 17.88
N GLY A 150 6.00 5.74 17.61
CA GLY A 150 7.32 5.66 18.27
C GLY A 150 7.44 6.44 19.59
N GLY A 151 6.46 7.28 19.93
CA GLY A 151 6.54 8.25 21.04
C GLY A 151 6.10 7.79 22.44
N ARG A 152 5.91 6.49 22.69
CA ARG A 152 5.61 5.98 24.04
C ARG A 152 6.63 4.92 24.46
N PRO A 153 7.55 5.24 25.40
CA PRO A 153 8.35 4.21 26.08
C PRO A 153 7.36 3.31 26.85
N GLY A 154 7.06 2.14 26.29
CA GLY A 154 6.04 1.21 26.79
C GLY A 154 4.99 0.74 25.77
N ALA A 155 4.95 1.29 24.55
CA ALA A 155 3.98 0.91 23.51
C ALA A 155 4.43 -0.22 22.57
N SER A 156 5.51 -0.94 22.90
CA SER A 156 6.05 -2.07 22.13
C SER A 156 5.18 -3.34 22.14
N THR A 157 3.93 -3.28 22.62
CA THR A 157 3.10 -4.49 22.85
C THR A 157 1.74 -4.52 22.13
N ARG A 158 1.38 -3.48 21.34
CA ARG A 158 0.02 -3.40 20.74
C ARG A 158 -0.03 -3.08 19.24
N LEU A 159 1.08 -3.20 18.53
CA LEU A 159 1.07 -3.14 17.07
C LEU A 159 0.81 -4.54 16.51
N LEU A 160 -0.17 -4.64 15.63
CA LEU A 160 -0.36 -5.84 14.84
C LEU A 160 0.84 -6.04 13.93
N SER A 161 1.30 -7.28 13.83
CA SER A 161 2.29 -7.67 12.83
C SER A 161 1.67 -7.57 11.43
N PRO A 162 2.51 -7.44 10.38
CA PRO A 162 2.06 -7.49 8.98
C PRO A 162 1.07 -8.62 8.67
N LYS A 163 1.36 -9.82 9.17
CA LYS A 163 0.55 -11.01 8.92
C LYS A 163 -0.78 -10.96 9.65
N GLU A 164 -0.82 -10.37 10.84
CA GLU A 164 -2.06 -10.16 11.59
C GLU A 164 -2.92 -9.09 10.91
N LEU A 165 -2.31 -7.99 10.45
CA LEU A 165 -3.00 -6.94 9.69
C LEU A 165 -3.60 -7.46 8.38
N GLU A 166 -2.84 -8.26 7.62
CA GLU A 166 -3.35 -8.95 6.43
C GLU A 166 -4.62 -9.75 6.74
N VAL A 167 -4.61 -10.52 7.82
CA VAL A 167 -5.77 -11.34 8.21
C VAL A 167 -6.93 -10.48 8.69
N VAL A 168 -6.68 -9.42 9.46
CA VAL A 168 -7.72 -8.50 9.94
C VAL A 168 -8.38 -7.77 8.78
N ARG A 169 -7.59 -7.26 7.82
CA ARG A 169 -8.07 -6.62 6.58
C ARG A 169 -9.02 -7.56 5.84
N MET A 170 -8.51 -8.71 5.38
CA MET A 170 -9.28 -9.63 4.54
C MET A 170 -10.55 -10.12 5.26
N PHE A 171 -10.45 -10.39 6.57
CA PHE A 171 -11.61 -10.80 7.36
C PHE A 171 -12.67 -9.69 7.44
N ALA A 172 -12.24 -8.43 7.58
CA ALA A 172 -13.15 -7.30 7.67
C ALA A 172 -13.81 -6.93 6.33
N SER A 173 -13.16 -7.26 5.22
CA SER A 173 -13.72 -7.19 3.86
C SER A 173 -14.74 -8.30 3.54
N GLY A 174 -14.94 -9.25 4.46
CA GLY A 174 -15.96 -10.31 4.34
C GLY A 174 -15.42 -11.68 3.94
N ASP A 175 -14.10 -11.86 3.80
CA ASP A 175 -13.54 -13.16 3.45
C ASP A 175 -13.59 -14.14 4.63
N SER A 176 -13.95 -15.38 4.33
CA SER A 176 -13.87 -16.48 5.29
C SER A 176 -12.42 -16.84 5.60
N LEU A 177 -12.13 -17.33 6.81
CA LEU A 177 -10.78 -17.76 7.19
C LEU A 177 -10.21 -18.83 6.24
N THR A 178 -11.09 -19.65 5.64
CA THR A 178 -10.71 -20.64 4.62
C THR A 178 -10.24 -19.98 3.33
N LYS A 179 -10.96 -18.95 2.86
CA LYS A 179 -10.56 -18.17 1.66
C LYS A 179 -9.25 -17.42 1.90
N ILE A 180 -9.10 -16.80 3.07
CA ILE A 180 -7.87 -16.10 3.49
C ILE A 180 -6.67 -17.06 3.54
N ALA A 181 -6.87 -18.26 4.10
CA ALA A 181 -5.85 -19.30 4.17
C ALA A 181 -5.38 -19.75 2.78
N ALA A 182 -6.32 -20.01 1.86
CA ALA A 182 -6.02 -20.36 0.48
C ALA A 182 -5.24 -19.24 -0.22
N GLY A 183 -5.73 -18.01 -0.16
CA GLY A 183 -5.09 -16.87 -0.81
C GLY A 183 -3.67 -16.62 -0.32
N PHE A 184 -3.40 -16.77 0.99
CA PHE A 184 -2.06 -16.56 1.55
C PHE A 184 -1.15 -17.79 1.54
N HIS A 185 -1.63 -18.93 1.05
CA HIS A 185 -0.93 -20.22 1.05
C HIS A 185 -0.50 -20.62 2.48
N ARG A 186 -1.42 -20.46 3.43
CA ARG A 186 -1.24 -20.77 4.86
C ARG A 186 -2.32 -21.77 5.30
N SER A 187 -2.09 -22.50 6.40
CA SER A 187 -3.13 -23.35 6.97
C SER A 187 -4.24 -22.51 7.63
N LEU A 188 -5.47 -23.06 7.65
CA LEU A 188 -6.60 -22.44 8.36
C LEU A 188 -6.27 -22.16 9.84
N ALA A 189 -5.56 -23.10 10.49
CA ALA A 189 -5.13 -22.95 11.87
C ALA A 189 -4.20 -21.73 12.07
N THR A 190 -3.26 -21.51 11.15
CA THR A 190 -2.35 -20.35 11.20
C THR A 190 -3.11 -19.04 11.04
N VAL A 191 -4.05 -18.96 10.10
CA VAL A 191 -4.87 -17.75 9.89
C VAL A 191 -5.79 -17.49 11.09
N ALA A 192 -6.41 -18.52 11.65
CA ALA A 192 -7.22 -18.41 12.86
C ALA A 192 -6.40 -17.93 14.07
N ALA A 193 -5.18 -18.46 14.24
CA ALA A 193 -4.27 -18.02 15.29
C ALA A 193 -3.82 -16.56 15.09
N GLN A 194 -3.53 -16.15 13.86
CA GLN A 194 -3.20 -14.76 13.53
C GLN A 194 -4.36 -13.81 13.83
N LYS A 195 -5.59 -14.14 13.43
CA LYS A 195 -6.78 -13.36 13.78
C LYS A 195 -6.95 -13.25 15.30
N ARG A 196 -6.83 -14.37 16.02
CA ARG A 196 -6.96 -14.39 17.48
C ARG A 196 -5.88 -13.55 18.16
N SER A 197 -4.64 -13.68 17.72
CA SER A 197 -3.52 -12.87 18.20
C SER A 197 -3.77 -11.38 17.95
N ALA A 198 -4.32 -11.03 16.78
CA ALA A 198 -4.70 -9.67 16.46
C ALA A 198 -5.78 -9.12 17.41
N MET A 199 -6.86 -9.89 17.61
CA MET A 199 -7.93 -9.54 18.55
C MET A 199 -7.41 -9.32 19.97
N LEU A 200 -6.49 -10.17 20.44
CA LEU A 200 -5.86 -10.02 21.75
C LEU A 200 -5.03 -8.73 21.85
N LYS A 201 -4.20 -8.44 20.83
CA LYS A 201 -3.37 -7.21 20.79
C LYS A 201 -4.21 -5.93 20.74
N LEU A 202 -5.35 -5.98 20.05
CA LEU A 202 -6.29 -4.87 19.93
C LEU A 202 -7.26 -4.77 21.12
N ASN A 203 -7.25 -5.74 22.04
CA ASN A 203 -8.23 -5.87 23.12
C ASN A 203 -9.69 -5.91 22.62
N ILE A 204 -9.90 -6.65 21.54
CA ILE A 204 -11.19 -6.83 20.88
C ILE A 204 -11.73 -8.23 21.18
N ALA A 205 -12.96 -8.31 21.68
CA ALA A 205 -13.54 -9.58 22.12
C ALA A 205 -14.33 -10.31 21.02
N ASN A 206 -14.86 -9.59 20.03
CA ASN A 206 -15.77 -10.17 19.03
C ASN A 206 -15.43 -9.73 17.60
N ASN A 207 -16.02 -10.44 16.63
CA ASN A 207 -15.76 -10.20 15.22
C ASN A 207 -16.33 -8.86 14.72
N ALA A 208 -17.46 -8.39 15.28
CA ALA A 208 -18.09 -7.15 14.86
C ALA A 208 -17.19 -5.94 15.19
N ASP A 209 -16.63 -5.94 16.40
CA ASP A 209 -15.67 -4.93 16.86
C ASP A 209 -14.36 -4.99 16.03
N LEU A 210 -13.94 -6.19 15.61
CA LEU A 210 -12.77 -6.33 14.74
C LEU A 210 -13.01 -5.73 13.35
N ILE A 211 -14.23 -5.90 12.81
CA ILE A 211 -14.65 -5.30 11.54
C ILE A 211 -14.78 -3.78 11.68
N ALA A 212 -15.37 -3.30 12.78
CA ALA A 212 -15.49 -1.86 13.07
C ALA A 212 -14.10 -1.21 13.18
N TYR A 213 -13.19 -1.83 13.94
CA TYR A 213 -11.80 -1.39 14.04
C TYR A 213 -11.13 -1.30 12.66
N ALA A 214 -11.32 -2.32 11.81
CA ALA A 214 -10.72 -2.33 10.48
C ALA A 214 -11.21 -1.15 9.63
N ARG A 215 -12.52 -0.87 9.62
CA ARG A 215 -13.10 0.27 8.89
C ARG A 215 -12.60 1.62 9.40
N GLU A 216 -12.60 1.80 10.73
CA GLU A 216 -12.10 3.03 11.36
C GLU A 216 -10.63 3.31 11.04
N ASN A 217 -9.85 2.26 10.80
CA ASN A 217 -8.42 2.34 10.50
C ASN A 217 -8.11 2.21 8.99
N GLY A 218 -9.12 2.24 8.13
CA GLY A 218 -8.96 2.15 6.67
C GLY A 218 -8.38 0.82 6.19
N LEU A 219 -8.54 -0.25 6.98
CA LEU A 219 -8.09 -1.60 6.67
C LEU A 219 -9.12 -2.39 5.84
N ALA A 220 -10.39 -1.98 5.82
CA ALA A 220 -11.49 -2.60 5.08
C ALA A 220 -12.56 -1.57 4.67
#